data_AF-A0A1V4D4M7-F1
#
_entry.id   AF-A0A1V4D4M7-F1
#
_cell.length_a   1.000
_cell.length_b   1.000
_cell.length_c   1.000
_cell.angle_alpha   90.00
_cell.angle_beta   90.00
_cell.angle_gamma   90.00
#
_symmetry.space_group_name_H-M   'P 1'
#
loop_
_entity.id
_entity.type
_entity.pdbx_description
1 polymer ?
#
loop_
_entity_poly.entity_id
_entity_poly.type
_entity_poly.pdbx_seq_one_letter_code
_entity_poly.pdbx_strand_id
1 'polypeptide(L)'
;MTASADPVPVPGPTADTTVLLHELVVRTEGEESIVGRREARTFVALPPVGVRALELLGQGRTAGETGDVLRAETGEDVDVVDFIDGLKALEFVREQDGRTVATSTPLPASLRWLRPRHVRFTLSPLLPPLIGAFIAAAAVVVVLTPDISLSYRALLWSEHGSVNLAFMALVELILLALHEGAHLVTARAAGVPGRFSLGTRLQFLVAQTDISGIELAPRRHRITAYLSGIAVDLLCSATAALALLFVDGGTRLHHLLNAVVVLALLPLSFQAMIFMRTDVYFVLQDLTGCRDLFSDSAAYAKYRLRRGLAALTLRTVTVGDPSADLPPAERRTVRIYSTVQVIGTVVCLAVLAVITLPANVAVVADAVTHLGPQHSPARNGDSAVVLLLLGTTSVLWLIARRNARRKRRASVR
;
A
#
# COMPACT_ATOMS: atom_id res chain seq x y z
N MET A 1 -15.70 -13.39 33.65
CA MET A 1 -15.49 -11.94 33.77
C MET A 1 -14.23 -11.72 34.60
N THR A 2 -13.07 -11.73 33.96
CA THR A 2 -11.81 -11.31 34.58
C THR A 2 -11.65 -9.83 34.30
N ALA A 3 -11.67 -9.02 35.36
CA ALA A 3 -11.41 -7.59 35.26
C ALA A 3 -10.01 -7.38 34.67
N SER A 4 -9.95 -6.87 33.44
CA SER A 4 -8.72 -6.29 32.92
C SER A 4 -8.45 -5.05 33.75
N ALA A 5 -7.54 -5.14 34.72
CA ALA A 5 -6.98 -3.97 35.35
C ALA A 5 -6.47 -3.04 34.24
N ASP A 6 -6.86 -1.77 34.27
CA ASP A 6 -6.27 -0.79 33.37
C ASP A 6 -4.74 -0.81 33.58
N PRO A 7 -3.95 -0.93 32.51
CA PRO A 7 -2.50 -0.99 32.64
C PRO A 7 -2.01 0.28 33.33
N VAL A 8 -1.33 0.12 34.47
CA VAL A 8 -0.68 1.21 35.18
C VAL A 8 0.27 1.90 34.19
N PRO A 9 0.23 3.24 34.06
CA PRO A 9 1.13 3.95 33.17
C PRO A 9 2.58 3.60 33.50
N VAL A 10 3.28 3.05 32.53
CA VAL A 10 4.70 2.75 32.68
C VAL A 10 5.46 4.08 32.63
N PRO A 11 6.27 4.42 33.66
CA PRO A 11 7.06 5.65 33.67
C PRO A 11 8.03 5.69 32.48
N GLY A 12 8.49 6.90 32.13
CA GLY A 12 9.50 7.07 31.08
C GLY A 12 10.77 6.24 31.39
N PRO A 13 11.45 5.72 30.35
CA PRO A 13 12.68 4.98 30.54
C PRO A 13 13.75 5.87 31.18
N THR A 14 14.63 5.26 31.94
CA THR A 14 15.77 5.87 32.62
C THR A 14 17.02 5.01 32.39
N ALA A 15 18.19 5.46 32.83
CA ALA A 15 19.43 4.68 32.69
C ALA A 15 19.34 3.30 33.36
N ASP A 16 18.59 3.17 34.45
CA ASP A 16 18.41 1.90 35.16
C ASP A 16 17.32 1.01 34.56
N THR A 17 16.63 1.49 33.52
CA THR A 17 15.50 0.77 32.94
C THR A 17 15.96 -0.50 32.23
N THR A 18 15.25 -1.59 32.51
CA THR A 18 15.38 -2.88 31.82
C THR A 18 14.14 -3.12 30.97
N VAL A 19 14.33 -3.74 29.81
CA VAL A 19 13.23 -4.06 28.90
C VAL A 19 13.26 -5.51 28.50
N LEU A 20 12.06 -6.07 28.32
CA LEU A 20 11.86 -7.38 27.75
C LEU A 20 11.22 -7.19 26.38
N LEU A 21 11.93 -7.58 25.32
CA LEU A 21 11.46 -7.42 23.95
C LEU A 21 10.47 -8.54 23.57
N HIS A 22 9.55 -8.24 22.67
CA HIS A 22 8.80 -9.26 21.94
C HIS A 22 9.74 -10.12 21.08
N GLU A 23 9.25 -11.24 20.55
CA GLU A 23 9.99 -12.00 19.55
C GLU A 23 10.13 -11.16 18.25
N LEU A 24 11.31 -10.58 18.07
CA LEU A 24 11.67 -9.78 16.90
C LEU A 24 12.43 -10.63 15.90
N VAL A 25 12.16 -10.41 14.62
CA VAL A 25 12.87 -11.07 13.53
C VAL A 25 13.76 -10.06 12.84
N VAL A 26 15.02 -10.44 12.65
CA VAL A 26 16.06 -9.60 12.07
C VAL A 26 16.47 -10.17 10.72
N ARG A 27 16.55 -9.30 9.69
CA ARG A 27 17.21 -9.60 8.41
C ARG A 27 18.24 -8.52 8.11
N THR A 28 19.49 -8.91 7.98
CA THR A 28 20.57 -8.00 7.55
C THR A 28 20.67 -7.99 6.03
N GLU A 29 20.65 -6.81 5.42
CA GLU A 29 20.83 -6.62 3.96
C GLU A 29 21.72 -5.39 3.74
N GLY A 30 23.00 -5.62 3.40
CA GLY A 30 23.98 -4.55 3.31
C GLY A 30 24.49 -4.09 4.68
N GLU A 31 24.57 -2.77 4.89
CA GLU A 31 25.12 -2.17 6.11
C GLU A 31 24.10 -2.02 7.25
N GLU A 32 22.81 -2.25 7.01
CA GLU A 32 21.76 -2.10 8.03
C GLU A 32 20.80 -3.30 8.03
N SER A 33 20.05 -3.46 9.12
CA SER A 33 19.16 -4.61 9.33
C SER A 33 17.71 -4.21 9.46
N ILE A 34 16.82 -4.95 8.81
CA ILE A 34 15.38 -4.83 9.02
C ILE A 34 14.99 -5.66 10.23
N VAL A 35 14.44 -5.00 11.24
CA VAL A 35 13.94 -5.61 12.47
C VAL A 35 12.43 -5.43 12.53
N GLY A 36 11.68 -6.47 12.91
CA GLY A 36 10.27 -6.28 13.16
C GLY A 36 9.55 -7.42 13.85
N ARG A 37 8.33 -7.10 14.28
CA ARG A 37 7.42 -8.00 14.96
C ARG A 37 6.40 -8.55 13.97
N ARG A 38 6.50 -9.84 13.63
CA ARG A 38 5.67 -10.50 12.61
C ARG A 38 4.17 -10.37 12.86
N GLU A 39 3.75 -10.53 14.11
CA GLU A 39 2.32 -10.48 14.49
C GLU A 39 1.73 -9.08 14.32
N ALA A 40 2.47 -8.06 14.76
CA ALA A 40 2.08 -6.66 14.68
C ALA A 40 2.24 -6.07 13.27
N ARG A 41 2.92 -6.80 12.35
CA ARG A 41 3.23 -6.35 10.98
C ARG A 41 3.96 -5.00 10.95
N THR A 42 4.80 -4.75 11.97
CA THR A 42 5.58 -3.52 12.12
C THR A 42 7.07 -3.85 11.95
N PHE A 43 7.72 -3.15 11.03
CA PHE A 43 9.11 -3.36 10.64
C PHE A 43 9.80 -2.01 10.50
N VAL A 44 11.06 -1.94 10.92
CA VAL A 44 11.92 -0.75 10.86
C VAL A 44 13.32 -1.18 10.44
N ALA A 45 14.01 -0.32 9.71
CA ALA A 45 15.43 -0.51 9.43
C ALA A 45 16.25 0.12 10.56
N LEU A 46 17.23 -0.62 11.07
CA LEU A 46 18.14 -0.18 12.11
C LEU A 46 19.58 -0.30 11.65
N PRO A 47 20.44 0.70 11.99
CA PRO A 47 21.87 0.58 11.78
C PRO A 47 22.48 -0.50 12.67
N PRO A 48 23.74 -0.93 12.40
CA PRO A 48 24.40 -1.98 13.19
C PRO A 48 24.41 -1.69 14.70
N VAL A 49 24.64 -0.43 15.07
CA VAL A 49 24.60 0.02 16.46
C VAL A 49 23.23 -0.19 17.12
N GLY A 50 22.14 0.01 16.38
CA GLY A 50 20.78 -0.21 16.87
C GLY A 50 20.42 -1.68 17.02
N VAL A 51 20.90 -2.54 16.10
CA VAL A 51 20.77 -4.00 16.24
C VAL A 51 21.55 -4.48 17.46
N ARG A 52 22.77 -3.96 17.65
CA ARG A 52 23.60 -4.28 18.80
C ARG A 52 22.94 -3.84 20.11
N ALA A 53 22.33 -2.65 20.14
CA ALA A 53 21.54 -2.19 21.27
C ALA A 53 20.39 -3.17 21.59
N LEU A 54 19.66 -3.66 20.58
CA LEU A 54 18.60 -4.66 20.77
C LEU A 54 19.12 -5.98 21.35
N GLU A 55 20.29 -6.45 20.91
CA GLU A 55 20.92 -7.66 21.45
C GLU A 55 21.28 -7.50 22.93
N LEU A 56 21.88 -6.35 23.30
CA LEU A 56 22.28 -6.04 24.68
C LEU A 56 21.07 -5.90 25.60
N LEU A 57 20.04 -5.17 25.16
CA LEU A 57 18.77 -5.08 25.89
C LEU A 57 18.08 -6.44 26.00
N GLY A 58 18.14 -7.27 24.95
CA GLY A 58 17.61 -8.64 24.94
C GLY A 58 18.33 -9.59 25.90
N GLN A 59 19.57 -9.28 26.29
CA GLN A 59 20.32 -10.00 27.33
C GLN A 59 19.92 -9.57 28.76
N GLY A 60 19.00 -8.61 28.89
CA GLY A 60 18.53 -8.09 30.18
C GLY A 60 19.41 -7.00 30.79
N ARG A 61 20.30 -6.37 29.99
CA ARG A 61 21.09 -5.21 30.44
C ARG A 61 20.22 -3.98 30.62
N THR A 62 20.65 -3.07 31.49
CA THR A 62 19.98 -1.76 31.65
C THR A 62 20.28 -0.85 30.46
N ALA A 63 19.49 0.23 30.31
CA ALA A 63 19.72 1.23 29.28
C ALA A 63 21.11 1.88 29.39
N GLY A 64 21.53 2.19 30.62
CA GLY A 64 22.84 2.77 30.94
C GLY A 64 23.99 1.81 30.63
N GLU A 65 23.90 0.56 31.09
CA GLU A 65 24.90 -0.47 30.78
C GLU A 65 25.03 -0.71 29.26
N THR A 66 23.90 -0.69 28.55
CA THR A 66 23.88 -0.82 27.10
C THR A 66 24.59 0.37 26.44
N GLY A 67 24.33 1.60 26.91
CA GLY A 67 25.01 2.80 26.43
C GLY A 67 26.52 2.74 26.65
N ASP A 68 26.96 2.33 27.84
CA ASP A 68 28.38 2.19 28.17
C ASP A 68 29.10 1.16 27.28
N VAL A 69 28.47 0.02 27.03
CA VAL A 69 29.00 -1.02 26.14
C VAL A 69 29.08 -0.52 24.70
N LEU A 70 28.01 0.11 24.19
CA LEU A 70 28.00 0.65 22.83
C LEU A 70 29.07 1.72 22.67
N ARG A 71 29.23 2.61 23.64
CA ARG A 71 30.27 3.64 23.64
C ARG A 71 31.67 3.04 23.62
N ALA A 72 31.90 1.94 24.33
CA ALA A 72 33.17 1.22 24.30
C ALA A 72 33.43 0.51 22.95
N GLU A 73 32.37 -0.03 22.31
CA GLU A 73 32.47 -0.76 21.04
C GLU A 73 32.58 0.16 19.82
N THR A 74 31.81 1.25 19.76
CA THR A 74 31.69 2.12 18.58
C THR A 74 32.36 3.47 18.75
N GLY A 75 32.64 3.89 19.99
CA GLY A 75 33.13 5.23 20.30
C GLY A 75 32.05 6.32 20.27
N GLU A 76 30.80 5.97 19.97
CA GLU A 76 29.66 6.90 19.89
C GLU A 76 28.83 6.87 21.19
N ASP A 77 28.36 8.03 21.63
CA ASP A 77 27.45 8.15 22.78
C ASP A 77 26.01 7.99 22.29
N VAL A 78 25.44 6.81 22.49
CA VAL A 78 24.11 6.44 22.00
C VAL A 78 23.07 6.68 23.09
N ASP A 79 22.06 7.50 22.82
CA ASP A 79 20.92 7.69 23.72
C ASP A 79 20.00 6.46 23.70
N VAL A 80 20.33 5.47 24.54
CA VAL A 80 19.56 4.23 24.66
C VAL A 80 18.19 4.47 25.29
N VAL A 81 18.03 5.53 26.08
CA VAL A 81 16.74 5.87 26.72
C VAL A 81 15.73 6.32 25.66
N ASP A 82 16.13 7.25 24.79
CA ASP A 82 15.30 7.67 23.64
C ASP A 82 15.05 6.50 22.67
N PHE A 83 16.06 5.65 22.47
CA PHE A 83 15.91 4.44 21.66
C PHE A 83 14.82 3.51 22.22
N ILE A 84 14.79 3.26 23.53
CA ILE A 84 13.74 2.44 24.18
C ILE A 84 12.36 3.05 23.98
N ASP A 85 12.20 4.37 24.08
CA ASP A 85 10.93 5.03 23.80
C ASP A 85 10.50 4.87 22.34
N GLY A 86 11.45 4.92 21.40
CA GLY A 86 11.22 4.55 20.00
C GLY A 86 10.72 3.11 19.85
N LEU A 87 11.34 2.15 20.55
CA LEU A 87 10.92 0.74 20.54
C LEU A 87 9.53 0.53 21.16
N LYS A 88 9.18 1.29 22.19
CA LYS A 88 7.84 1.29 22.79
C LYS A 88 6.80 1.84 21.81
N ALA A 89 7.11 2.94 21.13
CA ALA A 89 6.23 3.50 20.09
C ALA A 89 5.98 2.52 18.93
N LEU A 90 6.94 1.63 18.66
CA LEU A 90 6.82 0.55 17.67
C LEU A 90 6.17 -0.74 18.23
N GLU A 91 5.76 -0.76 19.49
CA GLU A 91 5.21 -1.94 20.20
C GLU A 91 6.16 -3.16 20.18
N PHE A 92 7.47 -2.90 20.23
CA PHE A 92 8.51 -3.95 20.28
C PHE A 92 8.85 -4.36 21.71
N VAL A 93 8.59 -3.49 22.69
CA VAL A 93 8.78 -3.77 24.12
C VAL A 93 7.56 -4.48 24.70
N ARG A 94 7.76 -5.67 25.28
CA ARG A 94 6.75 -6.46 25.99
C ARG A 94 6.60 -6.01 27.44
N GLU A 95 7.72 -5.81 28.13
CA GLU A 95 7.75 -5.36 29.52
C GLU A 95 8.86 -4.33 29.72
N GLN A 96 8.63 -3.39 30.64
CA GLN A 96 9.61 -2.42 31.11
C GLN A 96 9.64 -2.50 32.63
N ASP A 97 10.80 -2.75 33.22
CA ASP A 97 11.00 -2.86 34.66
C ASP A 97 10.03 -3.87 35.32
N GLY A 98 9.80 -5.00 34.65
CA GLY A 98 8.86 -6.06 35.06
C GLY A 98 7.38 -5.71 34.93
N ARG A 99 7.03 -4.55 34.36
CA ARG A 99 5.65 -4.14 34.08
C ARG A 99 5.33 -4.34 32.62
N THR A 100 4.23 -5.04 32.33
CA THR A 100 3.77 -5.23 30.95
C THR A 100 3.40 -3.90 30.30
N VAL A 101 3.99 -3.64 29.13
CA VAL A 101 3.68 -2.46 28.33
C VAL A 101 2.39 -2.75 27.55
N ALA A 102 1.46 -1.80 27.57
CA ALA A 102 0.20 -1.94 26.85
C ALA A 102 0.46 -1.94 25.33
N THR A 103 0.04 -3.02 24.67
CA THR A 103 0.27 -3.23 23.24
C THR A 103 -1.05 -3.51 22.55
N SER A 104 -1.22 -2.99 21.34
CA SER A 104 -2.42 -3.27 20.55
C SER A 104 -2.57 -4.77 20.25
N THR A 105 -3.80 -5.29 20.32
CA THR A 105 -4.07 -6.69 19.97
C THR A 105 -3.85 -6.88 18.47
N PRO A 106 -2.95 -7.80 18.04
CA PRO A 106 -2.70 -8.02 16.62
C PRO A 106 -3.98 -8.43 15.89
N LEU A 107 -4.29 -7.72 14.81
CA LEU A 107 -5.46 -8.06 13.99
C LEU A 107 -5.21 -9.38 13.25
N PRO A 108 -6.22 -10.27 13.18
CA PRO A 108 -6.05 -11.58 12.56
C PRO A 108 -5.75 -11.45 11.07
N ALA A 109 -4.91 -12.36 10.57
CA ALA A 109 -4.63 -12.49 9.14
C ALA A 109 -5.89 -12.86 8.35
N SER A 110 -6.01 -12.35 7.14
CA SER A 110 -7.07 -12.75 6.20
C SER A 110 -6.81 -14.17 5.67
N LEU A 111 -7.88 -14.90 5.36
CA LEU A 111 -7.85 -16.27 4.82
C LEU A 111 -6.93 -17.24 5.62
N ARG A 112 -7.13 -17.34 6.95
CA ARG A 112 -6.30 -18.18 7.85
C ARG A 112 -6.21 -19.66 7.45
N TRP A 113 -7.22 -20.16 6.74
CA TRP A 113 -7.26 -21.52 6.22
C TRP A 113 -6.21 -21.77 5.10
N LEU A 114 -5.74 -20.70 4.44
CA LEU A 114 -4.74 -20.76 3.38
C LEU A 114 -3.35 -20.95 4.00
N ARG A 115 -2.80 -22.16 3.86
CA ARG A 115 -1.46 -22.52 4.34
C ARG A 115 -0.40 -22.28 3.26
N PRO A 116 0.85 -21.92 3.61
CA PRO A 116 1.92 -21.68 2.62
C PRO A 116 2.08 -22.81 1.59
N ARG A 117 1.94 -24.07 2.03
CA ARG A 117 2.02 -25.25 1.17
C ARG A 117 1.03 -25.27 0.00
N HIS A 118 -0.16 -24.68 0.16
CA HIS A 118 -1.19 -24.68 -0.90
C HIS A 118 -0.86 -23.70 -2.03
N VAL A 119 -0.01 -22.71 -1.77
CA VAL A 119 0.23 -21.57 -2.66
C VAL A 119 1.70 -21.38 -3.00
N ARG A 120 2.57 -22.30 -2.56
CA ARG A 120 4.01 -22.25 -2.80
C ARG A 120 4.38 -22.17 -4.29
N PHE A 121 3.51 -22.68 -5.18
CA PHE A 121 3.70 -22.60 -6.62
C PHE A 121 3.78 -21.15 -7.15
N THR A 122 3.17 -20.18 -6.46
CA THR A 122 3.24 -18.76 -6.85
C THR A 122 4.65 -18.17 -6.80
N LEU A 123 5.54 -18.78 -5.99
CA LEU A 123 6.95 -18.42 -5.93
C LEU A 123 7.83 -19.25 -6.87
N SER A 124 7.24 -20.11 -7.72
CA SER A 124 8.00 -20.91 -8.68
C SER A 124 8.77 -20.02 -9.67
N PRO A 125 10.05 -20.31 -9.99
CA PRO A 125 10.78 -19.58 -11.03
C PRO A 125 10.21 -19.76 -12.43
N LEU A 126 9.42 -20.82 -12.65
CA LEU A 126 8.79 -21.10 -13.93
C LEU A 126 7.51 -20.29 -14.16
N LEU A 127 6.89 -19.76 -13.10
CA LEU A 127 5.60 -19.09 -13.23
C LEU A 127 5.69 -17.75 -13.98
N PRO A 128 6.64 -16.84 -13.70
CA PRO A 128 6.76 -15.59 -14.44
C PRO A 128 6.93 -15.75 -15.97
N PRO A 129 7.83 -16.61 -16.50
CA PRO A 129 7.93 -16.77 -17.95
C PRO A 129 6.69 -17.40 -18.58
N LEU A 130 5.98 -18.30 -17.89
CA LEU A 130 4.71 -18.85 -18.38
C LEU A 130 3.61 -17.79 -18.46
N ILE A 131 3.47 -16.96 -17.41
CA ILE A 131 2.55 -15.82 -17.41
C ILE A 131 2.92 -14.84 -18.54
N GLY A 132 4.22 -14.53 -18.68
CA GLY A 132 4.71 -13.67 -19.75
C GLY A 132 4.38 -14.19 -21.14
N ALA A 133 4.58 -15.49 -21.39
CA ALA A 133 4.23 -16.13 -22.66
C ALA A 133 2.72 -16.09 -22.93
N PHE A 134 1.89 -16.32 -21.91
CA PHE A 134 0.43 -16.25 -22.03
C PHE A 134 -0.05 -14.83 -22.37
N ILE A 135 0.47 -13.82 -21.68
CA ILE A 135 0.17 -12.40 -21.96
C ILE A 135 0.65 -12.02 -23.36
N ALA A 136 1.85 -12.46 -23.77
CA ALA A 136 2.39 -12.20 -25.09
C ALA A 136 1.51 -12.83 -26.20
N ALA A 137 1.05 -14.06 -26.01
CA ALA A 137 0.13 -14.70 -26.94
C ALA A 137 -1.19 -13.92 -27.08
N ALA A 138 -1.77 -13.47 -25.97
CA ALA A 138 -2.97 -12.63 -25.99
C ALA A 138 -2.70 -11.28 -26.69
N ALA A 139 -1.56 -10.64 -26.43
CA ALA A 139 -1.19 -9.40 -27.09
C ALA A 139 -1.06 -9.57 -28.61
N VAL A 140 -0.45 -10.66 -29.08
CA VAL A 140 -0.40 -11.01 -30.51
C VAL A 140 -1.81 -11.16 -31.08
N VAL A 141 -2.70 -11.86 -30.37
CA VAL A 141 -4.10 -12.03 -30.80
C VAL A 141 -4.82 -10.68 -30.90
N VAL A 142 -4.68 -9.80 -29.92
CA VAL A 142 -5.28 -8.46 -29.93
C VAL A 142 -4.77 -7.64 -31.12
N VAL A 143 -3.48 -7.71 -31.44
CA VAL A 143 -2.89 -6.98 -32.57
C VAL A 143 -3.33 -7.54 -33.92
N LEU A 144 -3.46 -8.87 -34.03
CA LEU A 144 -3.80 -9.54 -35.28
C LEU A 144 -5.31 -9.65 -35.54
N THR A 145 -6.16 -9.35 -34.55
CA THR A 145 -7.62 -9.49 -34.64
C THR A 145 -8.31 -8.12 -34.52
N PRO A 146 -8.67 -7.47 -35.65
CA PRO A 146 -9.24 -6.12 -35.65
C PRO A 146 -10.54 -5.97 -34.85
N ASP A 147 -11.29 -7.06 -34.68
CA ASP A 147 -12.57 -7.07 -33.98
C ASP A 147 -12.43 -6.95 -32.45
N ILE A 148 -11.23 -7.14 -31.90
CA ILE A 148 -10.96 -6.95 -30.47
C ILE A 148 -10.76 -5.46 -30.19
N SER A 149 -11.74 -4.83 -29.55
CA SER A 149 -11.71 -3.39 -29.31
C SER A 149 -11.09 -3.05 -27.95
N LEU A 150 -9.97 -2.34 -27.96
CA LEU A 150 -9.40 -1.70 -26.76
C LEU A 150 -9.96 -0.29 -26.50
N SER A 151 -11.05 0.08 -27.17
CA SER A 151 -11.66 1.40 -27.02
C SER A 151 -12.48 1.49 -25.73
N TYR A 152 -12.54 2.66 -25.10
CA TYR A 152 -13.47 2.93 -24.00
C TYR A 152 -14.93 2.66 -24.38
N ARG A 153 -15.27 2.68 -25.68
CA ARG A 153 -16.60 2.35 -26.19
C ARG A 153 -17.00 0.91 -25.89
N ALA A 154 -16.06 -0.01 -25.69
CA ALA A 154 -16.34 -1.38 -25.26
C ALA A 154 -17.04 -1.43 -23.89
N LEU A 155 -16.85 -0.42 -23.04
CA LEU A 155 -17.53 -0.29 -21.76
C LEU A 155 -19.03 0.06 -21.89
N LEU A 156 -19.44 0.54 -23.06
CA LEU A 156 -20.80 1.00 -23.36
C LEU A 156 -21.56 -0.04 -24.21
N TRP A 157 -21.58 -1.28 -23.76
CA TRP A 157 -22.13 -2.42 -24.51
C TRP A 157 -23.66 -2.55 -24.43
N SER A 158 -24.30 -1.90 -23.46
CA SER A 158 -25.75 -1.78 -23.33
C SER A 158 -26.21 -0.34 -23.61
N GLU A 159 -27.43 -0.19 -24.13
CA GLU A 159 -28.11 1.11 -24.26
C GLU A 159 -28.45 1.73 -22.89
N HIS A 160 -28.50 0.91 -21.83
CA HIS A 160 -28.83 1.33 -20.48
C HIS A 160 -27.56 1.65 -19.69
N GLY A 161 -27.38 2.93 -19.32
CA GLY A 161 -26.23 3.41 -18.56
C GLY A 161 -26.02 2.68 -17.24
N SER A 162 -27.07 2.46 -16.45
CA SER A 162 -27.05 1.69 -15.21
C SER A 162 -26.60 0.25 -15.37
N VAL A 163 -26.95 -0.41 -16.48
CA VAL A 163 -26.49 -1.79 -16.74
C VAL A 163 -24.99 -1.80 -17.00
N ASN A 164 -24.49 -0.86 -17.79
CA ASN A 164 -23.05 -0.69 -18.01
C ASN A 164 -22.34 -0.40 -16.69
N LEU A 165 -22.86 0.54 -15.89
CA LEU A 165 -22.24 0.95 -14.63
C LEU A 165 -22.25 -0.16 -13.58
N ALA A 166 -23.36 -0.89 -13.44
CA ALA A 166 -23.44 -2.03 -12.52
C ALA A 166 -22.51 -3.17 -12.95
N PHE A 167 -22.40 -3.43 -14.26
CA PHE A 167 -21.45 -4.40 -14.80
C PHE A 167 -20.01 -3.99 -14.52
N MET A 168 -19.64 -2.74 -14.82
CA MET A 168 -18.30 -2.21 -14.54
C MET A 168 -17.96 -2.31 -13.05
N ALA A 169 -18.86 -1.85 -12.17
CA ALA A 169 -18.65 -1.92 -10.73
C ALA A 169 -18.48 -3.36 -10.22
N LEU A 170 -19.27 -4.31 -10.73
CA LEU A 170 -19.16 -5.72 -10.37
C LEU A 170 -17.83 -6.32 -10.83
N VAL A 171 -17.46 -6.10 -12.10
CA VAL A 171 -16.21 -6.63 -12.67
C VAL A 171 -15.00 -5.99 -11.99
N GLU A 172 -15.00 -4.68 -11.76
CA GLU A 172 -13.92 -3.98 -11.04
C GLU A 172 -13.79 -4.48 -9.60
N LEU A 173 -14.90 -4.75 -8.89
CA LEU A 173 -14.84 -5.33 -7.55
C LEU A 173 -14.22 -6.73 -7.56
N ILE A 174 -14.57 -7.55 -8.56
CA ILE A 174 -13.99 -8.89 -8.73
C ILE A 174 -12.49 -8.77 -9.05
N LEU A 175 -12.11 -7.93 -10.02
CA LEU A 175 -10.71 -7.70 -10.38
C LEU A 175 -9.89 -7.19 -9.20
N LEU A 176 -10.42 -6.21 -8.45
CA LEU A 176 -9.78 -5.70 -7.24
C LEU A 176 -9.60 -6.79 -6.18
N ALA A 177 -10.61 -7.63 -5.97
CA ALA A 177 -10.52 -8.74 -5.03
C ALA A 177 -9.48 -9.79 -5.47
N LEU A 178 -9.39 -10.07 -6.77
CA LEU A 178 -8.39 -10.97 -7.35
C LEU A 178 -6.98 -10.38 -7.24
N HIS A 179 -6.81 -9.09 -7.56
CA HIS A 179 -5.57 -8.34 -7.47
C HIS A 179 -5.00 -8.37 -6.04
N GLU A 180 -5.81 -7.94 -5.08
CA GLU A 180 -5.44 -7.95 -3.66
C GLU A 180 -5.24 -9.38 -3.14
N GLY A 181 -6.09 -10.31 -3.61
CA GLY A 181 -5.93 -11.74 -3.35
C GLY A 181 -4.58 -12.27 -3.81
N ALA A 182 -4.07 -11.82 -4.96
CA ALA A 182 -2.78 -12.23 -5.50
C ALA A 182 -1.63 -11.84 -4.57
N HIS A 183 -1.62 -10.60 -4.06
CA HIS A 183 -0.63 -10.16 -3.09
C HIS A 183 -0.67 -11.01 -1.82
N LEU A 184 -1.87 -11.27 -1.29
CA LEU A 184 -2.05 -12.09 -0.10
C LEU A 184 -1.54 -13.51 -0.31
N VAL A 185 -1.92 -14.13 -1.43
CA VAL A 185 -1.56 -15.51 -1.80
C VAL A 185 -0.04 -15.63 -1.96
N THR A 186 0.58 -14.72 -2.70
CA THR A 186 2.03 -14.72 -2.93
C THR A 186 2.81 -14.45 -1.65
N ALA A 187 2.37 -13.49 -0.82
CA ALA A 187 2.97 -13.23 0.48
C ALA A 187 2.83 -14.46 1.41
N ARG A 188 1.67 -15.14 1.39
CA ARG A 188 1.45 -16.36 2.17
C ARG A 188 2.39 -17.49 1.76
N ALA A 189 2.71 -17.61 0.47
CA ALA A 189 3.69 -18.58 -0.02
C ALA A 189 5.09 -18.35 0.58
N ALA A 190 5.43 -17.09 0.89
CA ALA A 190 6.66 -16.71 1.58
C ALA A 190 6.57 -16.81 3.12
N GLY A 191 5.47 -17.35 3.66
CA GLY A 191 5.24 -17.46 5.11
C GLY A 191 4.82 -16.15 5.78
N VAL A 192 4.40 -15.16 4.99
CA VAL A 192 3.97 -13.84 5.50
C VAL A 192 2.44 -13.82 5.68
N PRO A 193 1.93 -13.54 6.89
CA PRO A 193 0.50 -13.35 7.08
C PRO A 193 0.06 -12.01 6.48
N GLY A 194 -0.86 -12.06 5.50
CA GLY A 194 -1.47 -10.88 4.89
C GLY A 194 -2.83 -10.52 5.48
N ARG A 195 -3.22 -9.25 5.39
CA ARG A 195 -4.55 -8.77 5.82
C ARG A 195 -5.15 -7.76 4.83
N PHE A 196 -6.39 -8.00 4.42
CA PHE A 196 -7.15 -7.00 3.66
C PHE A 196 -7.55 -5.83 4.54
N SER A 197 -7.44 -4.63 3.98
CA SER A 197 -7.89 -3.40 4.61
C SER A 197 -8.36 -2.40 3.57
N LEU A 198 -9.21 -1.47 4.01
CA LEU A 198 -9.55 -0.29 3.23
C LEU A 198 -8.66 0.86 3.67
N GLY A 199 -8.16 1.61 2.69
CA GLY A 199 -7.32 2.77 2.88
C GLY A 199 -7.76 3.93 2.00
N THR A 200 -7.08 5.05 2.19
CA THR A 200 -7.18 6.20 1.27
C THR A 200 -5.79 6.56 0.81
N ARG A 201 -5.57 6.60 -0.51
CA ARG A 201 -4.35 7.15 -1.10
C ARG A 201 -4.74 8.40 -1.87
N LEU A 202 -4.31 9.57 -1.38
CA LEU A 202 -4.82 10.89 -1.81
C LEU A 202 -6.37 10.91 -1.84
N GLN A 203 -6.99 11.18 -2.99
CA GLN A 203 -8.44 11.17 -3.16
C GLN A 203 -9.05 9.79 -3.41
N PHE A 204 -8.25 8.75 -3.67
CA PHE A 204 -8.77 7.44 -4.02
C PHE A 204 -9.11 6.61 -2.78
N LEU A 205 -10.27 5.97 -2.81
CA LEU A 205 -10.59 4.84 -1.93
C LEU A 205 -9.88 3.62 -2.50
N VAL A 206 -9.10 2.93 -1.69
CA VAL A 206 -8.38 1.73 -2.11
C VAL A 206 -8.70 0.57 -1.19
N ALA A 207 -8.90 -0.61 -1.77
CA ALA A 207 -8.56 -1.83 -1.05
C ALA A 207 -7.03 -1.97 -1.07
N GLN A 208 -6.48 -2.56 -0.01
CA GLN A 208 -5.06 -2.85 0.06
C GLN A 208 -4.83 -4.06 0.96
N THR A 209 -3.87 -4.87 0.58
CA THR A 209 -3.40 -6.00 1.37
C THR A 209 -2.14 -5.60 2.10
N ASP A 210 -2.23 -5.55 3.43
CA ASP A 210 -1.06 -5.39 4.27
C ASP A 210 -0.24 -6.68 4.25
N ILE A 211 0.86 -6.64 3.50
CA ILE A 211 1.87 -7.68 3.40
C ILE A 211 3.22 -7.21 3.94
N SER A 212 3.26 -6.23 4.86
CA SER A 212 4.50 -5.57 5.30
C SER A 212 5.61 -6.52 5.75
N GLY A 213 5.27 -7.71 6.26
CA GLY A 213 6.26 -8.74 6.61
C GLY A 213 7.00 -9.38 5.43
N ILE A 214 6.61 -9.07 4.19
CA ILE A 214 7.36 -9.44 2.98
C ILE A 214 8.73 -8.76 2.96
N GLU A 215 8.89 -7.66 3.70
CA GLU A 215 10.18 -7.01 3.94
C GLU A 215 11.19 -7.88 4.68
N LEU A 216 10.84 -9.11 5.11
CA LEU A 216 11.82 -10.09 5.60
C LEU A 216 12.14 -11.18 4.56
N ALA A 217 11.41 -11.25 3.45
CA ALA A 217 11.61 -12.26 2.41
C ALA A 217 12.77 -11.90 1.46
N PRO A 218 13.37 -12.90 0.77
CA PRO A 218 14.36 -12.63 -0.27
C PRO A 218 13.80 -11.70 -1.35
N ARG A 219 14.67 -10.89 -1.95
CA ARG A 219 14.31 -9.89 -2.98
C ARG A 219 13.39 -10.41 -4.07
N ARG A 220 13.69 -11.60 -4.60
CA ARG A 220 12.85 -12.26 -5.61
C ARG A 220 11.40 -12.44 -5.13
N HIS A 221 11.17 -12.82 -3.89
CA HIS A 221 9.83 -13.00 -3.34
C HIS A 221 9.13 -11.66 -3.12
N ARG A 222 9.86 -10.62 -2.71
CA ARG A 222 9.33 -9.24 -2.59
C ARG A 222 8.82 -8.74 -3.94
N ILE A 223 9.67 -8.77 -4.96
CA ILE A 223 9.30 -8.38 -6.33
C ILE A 223 8.13 -9.22 -6.87
N THR A 224 8.13 -10.54 -6.64
CA THR A 224 7.02 -11.40 -7.05
C THR A 224 5.72 -11.00 -6.37
N ALA A 225 5.76 -10.71 -5.06
CA ALA A 225 4.59 -10.27 -4.31
C ALA A 225 4.10 -8.89 -4.77
N TYR A 226 5.00 -7.95 -5.08
CA TYR A 226 4.61 -6.63 -5.59
C TYR A 226 3.98 -6.73 -6.99
N LEU A 227 4.51 -7.57 -7.88
CA LEU A 227 3.99 -7.71 -9.24
C LEU A 227 2.77 -8.63 -9.36
N SER A 228 2.41 -9.38 -8.32
CA SER A 228 1.37 -10.41 -8.45
C SER A 228 -0.02 -9.84 -8.75
N GLY A 229 -0.37 -8.67 -8.21
CA GLY A 229 -1.64 -8.01 -8.50
C GLY A 229 -1.74 -7.63 -9.98
N ILE A 230 -0.73 -6.91 -10.49
CA ILE A 230 -0.59 -6.55 -11.91
C ILE A 230 -0.61 -7.79 -12.82
N ALA A 231 0.08 -8.86 -12.42
CA ALA A 231 0.09 -10.10 -13.19
C ALA A 231 -1.30 -10.72 -13.30
N VAL A 232 -2.11 -10.67 -12.24
CA VAL A 232 -3.50 -11.17 -12.26
C VAL A 232 -4.40 -10.29 -13.12
N ASP A 233 -4.28 -8.96 -13.05
CA ASP A 233 -5.01 -8.04 -13.92
C ASP A 233 -4.73 -8.33 -15.41
N LEU A 234 -3.43 -8.47 -15.75
CA LEU A 234 -2.99 -8.82 -17.10
C LEU A 234 -3.46 -10.21 -17.53
N LEU A 235 -3.45 -11.21 -16.62
CA LEU A 235 -3.98 -12.54 -16.91
C LEU A 235 -5.48 -12.50 -17.18
N CYS A 236 -6.27 -11.76 -16.38
CA CYS A 236 -7.70 -11.59 -16.62
C CYS A 236 -7.97 -10.95 -17.99
N SER A 237 -7.23 -9.89 -18.33
CA SER A 237 -7.31 -9.26 -19.66
C SER A 237 -6.92 -10.25 -20.76
N ALA A 238 -5.82 -10.98 -20.59
CA ALA A 238 -5.31 -11.92 -21.58
C ALA A 238 -6.28 -13.10 -21.80
N THR A 239 -6.86 -13.64 -20.74
CA THR A 239 -7.87 -14.70 -20.82
C THR A 239 -9.12 -14.22 -21.54
N ALA A 240 -9.63 -13.02 -21.23
CA ALA A 240 -10.77 -12.46 -21.93
C ALA A 240 -10.49 -12.21 -23.42
N ALA A 241 -9.29 -11.70 -23.75
CA ALA A 241 -8.87 -11.48 -25.12
C ALA A 241 -8.74 -12.78 -25.93
N LEU A 242 -8.16 -13.83 -25.35
CA LEU A 242 -8.06 -15.13 -26.01
C LEU A 242 -9.43 -15.82 -26.15
N ALA A 243 -10.34 -15.63 -25.19
CA ALA A 243 -11.70 -16.16 -25.28
C ALA A 243 -12.48 -15.58 -26.47
N LEU A 244 -12.17 -14.35 -26.91
CA LEU A 244 -12.82 -13.72 -28.08
C LEU A 244 -12.58 -14.49 -29.39
N LEU A 245 -11.53 -15.32 -29.48
CA LEU A 245 -11.28 -16.17 -30.65
C LEU A 245 -12.33 -17.28 -30.82
N PHE A 246 -13.07 -17.59 -29.76
CA PHE A 246 -14.06 -18.67 -29.73
C PHE A 246 -15.50 -18.13 -29.65
N VAL A 247 -15.70 -16.82 -29.81
CA VAL A 247 -17.00 -16.17 -29.69
C VAL A 247 -17.26 -15.32 -30.92
N ASP A 248 -18.38 -15.59 -31.59
CA ASP A 248 -18.78 -14.87 -32.78
C ASP A 248 -18.89 -13.36 -32.52
N GLY A 249 -18.32 -12.59 -33.45
CA GLY A 249 -18.37 -11.13 -33.45
C GLY A 249 -19.81 -10.59 -33.39
N GLY A 250 -20.00 -9.47 -32.70
CA GLY A 250 -21.30 -8.80 -32.56
C GLY A 250 -22.29 -9.48 -31.60
N THR A 251 -21.95 -10.62 -31.00
CA THR A 251 -22.77 -11.22 -29.94
C THR A 251 -22.65 -10.43 -28.64
N ARG A 252 -23.66 -10.54 -27.76
CA ARG A 252 -23.59 -9.90 -26.42
C ARG A 252 -22.38 -10.39 -25.62
N LEU A 253 -22.06 -11.67 -25.71
CA LEU A 253 -20.89 -12.25 -25.04
C LEU A 253 -19.59 -11.64 -25.56
N HIS A 254 -19.47 -11.44 -26.87
CA HIS A 254 -18.32 -10.77 -27.48
C HIS A 254 -18.14 -9.34 -26.94
N HIS A 255 -19.22 -8.56 -26.83
CA HIS A 255 -19.15 -7.21 -26.25
C HIS A 255 -18.78 -7.22 -24.76
N LEU A 256 -19.35 -8.14 -23.98
CA LEU A 256 -19.00 -8.32 -22.57
C LEU A 256 -17.53 -8.67 -22.38
N LEU A 257 -16.99 -9.59 -23.19
CA LEU A 257 -15.57 -9.96 -23.13
C LEU A 257 -14.65 -8.80 -23.50
N ASN A 258 -14.97 -8.02 -24.55
CA ASN A 258 -14.24 -6.79 -24.87
C ASN A 258 -14.26 -5.79 -23.69
N ALA A 259 -15.42 -5.63 -23.04
CA ALA A 259 -15.52 -4.78 -21.84
C ALA A 259 -14.60 -5.28 -20.71
N VAL A 260 -14.53 -6.60 -20.47
CA VAL A 260 -13.64 -7.20 -19.47
C VAL A 260 -12.17 -6.99 -19.83
N VAL A 261 -11.77 -7.10 -21.10
CA VAL A 261 -10.41 -6.79 -21.55
C VAL A 261 -10.02 -5.37 -21.14
N VAL A 262 -10.86 -4.39 -21.48
CA VAL A 262 -10.59 -2.98 -21.15
C VAL A 262 -10.59 -2.76 -19.63
N LEU A 263 -11.59 -3.28 -18.90
CA LEU A 263 -11.70 -3.13 -17.44
C LEU A 263 -10.50 -3.75 -16.70
N ALA A 264 -10.00 -4.89 -17.15
CA ALA A 264 -8.83 -5.54 -16.55
C ALA A 264 -7.52 -4.78 -16.80
N LEU A 265 -7.46 -3.94 -17.84
CA LEU A 265 -6.29 -3.07 -18.11
C LEU A 265 -6.35 -1.73 -17.38
N LEU A 266 -7.54 -1.23 -17.04
CA LEU A 266 -7.71 0.07 -16.36
C LEU A 266 -6.92 0.19 -15.05
N PRO A 267 -6.86 -0.82 -14.16
CA PRO A 267 -6.05 -0.76 -12.93
C PRO A 267 -4.57 -0.45 -13.18
N LEU A 268 -4.01 -0.80 -14.35
CA LEU A 268 -2.61 -0.50 -14.67
C LEU A 268 -2.32 1.00 -14.70
N SER A 269 -3.31 1.82 -15.09
CA SER A 269 -3.20 3.28 -15.03
C SER A 269 -3.03 3.77 -13.59
N PHE A 270 -3.73 3.12 -12.64
CA PHE A 270 -3.57 3.40 -11.21
C PHE A 270 -2.20 2.96 -10.71
N GLN A 271 -1.72 1.79 -11.15
CA GLN A 271 -0.39 1.29 -10.76
C GLN A 271 0.76 2.15 -11.29
N ALA A 272 0.57 2.76 -12.47
CA ALA A 272 1.50 3.72 -13.07
C ALA A 272 1.59 5.06 -12.32
N MET A 273 0.70 5.33 -11.34
CA MET A 273 0.82 6.48 -10.44
C MET A 273 1.93 6.26 -9.40
N ILE A 274 3.17 6.09 -9.87
CA ILE A 274 4.35 5.75 -9.07
C ILE A 274 4.69 6.78 -7.99
N PHE A 275 4.14 8.00 -8.07
CA PHE A 275 4.24 9.02 -7.03
C PHE A 275 3.46 8.67 -5.75
N MET A 276 2.63 7.63 -5.81
CA MET A 276 1.88 7.06 -4.69
C MET A 276 2.50 5.70 -4.32
N ARG A 277 2.15 5.17 -3.14
CA ARG A 277 2.57 3.82 -2.71
C ARG A 277 1.79 2.71 -3.44
N THR A 278 1.99 2.61 -4.75
CA THR A 278 1.45 1.57 -5.64
C THR A 278 2.39 0.37 -5.73
N ASP A 279 1.98 -0.67 -6.46
CA ASP A 279 2.79 -1.88 -6.63
C ASP A 279 4.10 -1.59 -7.36
N VAL A 280 4.02 -0.80 -8.44
CA VAL A 280 5.19 -0.36 -9.22
C VAL A 280 6.10 0.51 -8.37
N TYR A 281 5.55 1.32 -7.44
CA TYR A 281 6.36 2.06 -6.48
C TYR A 281 7.17 1.11 -5.59
N PHE A 282 6.58 0.04 -5.05
CA PHE A 282 7.33 -0.90 -4.20
C PHE A 282 8.38 -1.68 -4.98
N VAL A 283 8.13 -1.99 -6.26
CA VAL A 283 9.16 -2.51 -7.17
C VAL A 283 10.29 -1.49 -7.31
N LEU A 284 9.98 -0.21 -7.58
CA LEU A 284 11.00 0.83 -7.72
C LEU A 284 11.81 1.03 -6.43
N GLN A 285 11.15 1.05 -5.28
CA GLN A 285 11.77 1.14 -3.96
C GLN A 285 12.80 0.02 -3.78
N ASP A 286 12.39 -1.22 -4.03
CA ASP A 286 13.26 -2.39 -3.91
C ASP A 286 14.39 -2.41 -4.95
N LEU A 287 14.11 -1.97 -6.19
CA LEU A 287 15.11 -1.88 -7.25
C LEU A 287 16.20 -0.85 -6.96
N THR A 288 15.82 0.26 -6.34
CA THR A 288 16.72 1.37 -5.99
C THR A 288 17.42 1.20 -4.65
N GLY A 289 17.02 0.17 -3.87
CA GLY A 289 17.58 -0.10 -2.54
C GLY A 289 17.16 0.93 -1.49
N CYS A 290 16.22 1.83 -1.81
CA CYS A 290 15.71 2.81 -0.86
C CYS A 290 14.76 2.13 0.13
N ARG A 291 14.78 2.56 1.39
CA ARG A 291 13.97 1.94 2.45
C ARG A 291 12.56 2.50 2.54
N ASP A 292 12.46 3.83 2.57
CA ASP A 292 11.18 4.54 2.50
C ASP A 292 11.30 5.71 1.52
N LEU A 293 11.42 5.35 0.24
CA LEU A 293 11.52 6.28 -0.88
C LEU A 293 10.43 7.36 -0.81
N PHE A 294 9.21 7.01 -0.40
CA PHE A 294 8.08 7.92 -0.31
C PHE A 294 8.22 8.95 0.82
N SER A 295 8.60 8.51 2.02
CA SER A 295 8.73 9.42 3.18
C SER A 295 9.94 10.33 3.05
N ASP A 296 11.09 9.78 2.61
CA ASP A 296 12.33 10.55 2.45
C ASP A 296 12.17 11.61 1.37
N SER A 297 11.54 11.26 0.25
CA SER A 297 11.24 12.22 -0.81
C SER A 297 10.21 13.27 -0.40
N ALA A 298 9.22 12.91 0.42
CA ALA A 298 8.28 13.88 0.97
C ALA A 298 8.97 14.85 1.96
N ALA A 299 9.88 14.35 2.79
CA ALA A 299 10.69 15.16 3.70
C ALA A 299 11.57 16.14 2.90
N TYR A 300 12.25 15.64 1.87
CA TYR A 300 13.06 16.46 0.98
C TYR A 300 12.23 17.52 0.22
N ALA A 301 11.07 17.14 -0.33
CA ALA A 301 10.16 18.08 -0.99
C ALA A 301 9.68 19.19 -0.06
N LYS A 302 9.33 18.84 1.19
CA LYS A 302 8.93 19.80 2.23
C LYS A 302 10.08 20.74 2.60
N TYR A 303 11.30 20.22 2.71
CA TYR A 303 12.50 21.04 2.90
C TYR A 303 12.70 22.03 1.76
N ARG A 304 12.62 21.58 0.49
CA ARG A 304 12.74 22.43 -0.70
C ARG A 304 11.67 23.53 -0.75
N LEU A 305 10.43 23.18 -0.43
CA LEU A 305 9.32 24.14 -0.36
C LEU A 305 9.57 25.20 0.72
N ARG A 306 9.92 24.79 1.94
CA ARG A 306 10.22 25.72 3.05
C ARG A 306 11.37 26.66 2.72
N ARG A 307 12.43 26.13 2.11
CA ARG A 307 13.59 26.92 1.68
C ARG A 307 13.22 27.92 0.58
N GLY A 308 12.40 27.52 -0.40
CA GLY A 308 11.90 28.41 -1.45
C GLY A 308 11.03 29.53 -0.89
N LEU A 309 10.08 29.22 0.00
CA LEU A 309 9.22 30.21 0.66
C LEU A 309 10.00 31.18 1.55
N ALA A 310 11.03 30.68 2.24
CA ALA A 310 11.89 31.51 3.07
C ALA A 310 12.74 32.48 2.26
N ALA A 311 13.28 32.03 1.12
CA ALA A 311 13.98 32.90 0.17
C ALA A 311 13.06 34.02 -0.34
N LEU A 312 11.79 33.71 -0.63
CA LEU A 312 10.79 34.71 -1.03
C LEU A 312 10.39 35.68 0.08
N THR A 313 10.51 35.27 1.35
CA THR A 313 10.12 36.07 2.53
C THR A 313 11.31 36.69 3.28
N LEU A 314 12.52 36.64 2.70
CA LEU A 314 13.78 37.11 3.30
C LEU A 314 14.05 36.56 4.71
N ARG A 315 13.47 35.38 5.04
CA ARG A 315 13.69 34.71 6.32
C ARG A 315 14.86 33.74 6.21
N THR A 316 15.74 33.74 7.20
CA THR A 316 16.77 32.72 7.35
C THR A 316 16.14 31.40 7.78
N VAL A 317 16.25 30.36 6.96
CA VAL A 317 15.91 28.99 7.33
C VAL A 317 17.18 28.23 7.69
N THR A 318 17.26 27.77 8.93
CA THR A 318 18.36 26.96 9.48
C THR A 318 18.13 25.45 9.32
N VAL A 319 17.08 25.04 8.59
CA VAL A 319 16.75 23.62 8.42
C VAL A 319 17.77 22.98 7.47
N GLY A 320 18.51 21.99 7.96
CA GLY A 320 19.44 21.18 7.17
C GLY A 320 18.73 20.35 6.09
N ASP A 321 19.49 19.91 5.07
CA ASP A 321 18.97 19.03 4.03
C ASP A 321 18.78 17.61 4.59
N PRO A 322 17.54 17.10 4.73
CA PRO A 322 17.31 15.77 5.30
C PRO A 322 17.85 14.63 4.42
N SER A 323 18.15 14.90 3.15
CA SER A 323 18.77 13.90 2.26
C SER A 323 20.29 13.79 2.45
N ALA A 324 20.91 14.68 3.23
CA ALA A 324 22.34 14.69 3.48
C ALA A 324 22.80 13.51 4.34
N ASP A 325 21.91 12.95 5.16
CA ASP A 325 22.18 11.82 6.04
C ASP A 325 22.02 10.47 5.32
N LEU A 326 21.44 10.50 4.10
CA LEU A 326 21.23 9.30 3.29
C LEU A 326 22.51 8.88 2.53
N PRO A 327 22.71 7.57 2.30
CA PRO A 327 23.75 7.06 1.42
C PRO A 327 23.72 7.73 0.04
N PRO A 328 24.87 7.91 -0.64
CA PRO A 328 24.93 8.68 -1.90
C PRO A 328 23.98 8.17 -3.00
N ALA A 329 23.84 6.85 -3.12
CA ALA A 329 22.95 6.23 -4.10
C ALA A 329 21.47 6.51 -3.80
N GLU A 330 21.06 6.35 -2.54
CA GLU A 330 19.69 6.64 -2.08
C GLU A 330 19.36 8.13 -2.21
N ARG A 331 20.30 9.01 -1.83
CA ARG A 331 20.15 10.47 -1.93
C ARG A 331 19.76 10.92 -3.33
N ARG A 332 20.43 10.42 -4.37
CA ARG A 332 20.12 10.79 -5.76
C ARG A 332 18.71 10.35 -6.13
N THR A 333 18.36 9.10 -5.80
CA THR A 333 17.03 8.54 -6.07
C THR A 333 15.93 9.32 -5.36
N VAL A 334 16.10 9.60 -4.06
CA VAL A 334 15.16 10.37 -3.24
C VAL A 334 14.92 11.76 -3.81
N ARG A 335 15.98 12.45 -4.26
CA ARG A 335 15.85 13.78 -4.88
C ARG A 335 15.08 13.74 -6.20
N ILE A 336 15.37 12.77 -7.08
CA ILE A 336 14.65 12.60 -8.36
C ILE A 336 13.19 12.24 -8.08
N TYR A 337 12.95 11.22 -7.25
CA TYR A 337 11.60 10.77 -6.92
C TYR A 337 10.79 11.86 -6.24
N SER A 338 11.39 12.75 -5.44
CA SER A 338 10.66 13.90 -4.86
C SER A 338 10.03 14.81 -5.90
N THR A 339 10.68 14.98 -7.06
CA THR A 339 10.14 15.78 -8.17
C THR A 339 8.96 15.07 -8.80
N VAL A 340 9.10 13.77 -9.08
CA VAL A 340 8.01 12.92 -9.58
C VAL A 340 6.83 12.94 -8.60
N GLN A 341 7.12 12.87 -7.30
CA GLN A 341 6.14 12.85 -6.23
C GLN A 341 5.30 14.12 -6.20
N VAL A 342 5.97 15.28 -6.24
CA VAL A 342 5.30 16.59 -6.25
C VAL A 342 4.51 16.80 -7.53
N ILE A 343 5.12 16.60 -8.70
CA ILE A 343 4.44 16.80 -9.99
C ILE A 343 3.23 15.88 -10.10
N GLY A 344 3.41 14.59 -9.84
CA GLY A 344 2.32 13.61 -9.88
C GLY A 344 1.19 13.97 -8.92
N THR A 345 1.50 14.37 -7.68
CA THR A 345 0.48 14.79 -6.71
C THR A 345 -0.27 16.04 -7.18
N VAL A 346 0.42 17.05 -7.71
CA VAL A 346 -0.21 18.28 -8.21
C VAL A 346 -1.12 17.99 -9.40
N VAL A 347 -0.63 17.25 -10.39
CA VAL A 347 -1.43 16.86 -11.57
C VAL A 347 -2.66 16.05 -11.14
N CYS A 348 -2.48 15.10 -10.22
CA CYS A 348 -3.56 14.25 -9.73
C CYS A 348 -4.65 15.07 -9.01
N LEU A 349 -4.25 16.04 -8.17
CA LEU A 349 -5.19 16.95 -7.51
C LEU A 349 -5.85 17.93 -8.49
N ALA A 350 -5.14 18.36 -9.53
CA ALA A 350 -5.71 19.21 -10.58
C ALA A 350 -6.78 18.45 -11.38
N VAL A 351 -6.51 17.20 -11.78
CA VAL A 351 -7.50 16.32 -12.44
C VAL A 351 -8.73 16.13 -11.55
N LEU A 352 -8.52 15.87 -10.26
CA LEU A 352 -9.64 15.79 -9.31
C LEU A 352 -10.48 17.07 -9.30
N ALA A 353 -9.84 18.24 -9.16
CA ALA A 353 -10.55 19.50 -9.01
C ALA A 353 -11.24 19.98 -10.29
N VAL A 354 -10.61 19.78 -11.45
CA VAL A 354 -11.05 20.34 -12.74
C VAL A 354 -11.93 19.35 -13.52
N ILE A 355 -11.73 18.05 -13.35
CA ILE A 355 -12.41 17.01 -14.15
C ILE A 355 -13.30 16.14 -13.28
N THR A 356 -12.73 15.39 -12.33
CA THR A 356 -13.47 14.36 -11.61
C THR A 356 -14.57 14.93 -10.72
N LEU A 357 -14.29 16.01 -9.99
CA LEU A 357 -15.27 16.60 -9.07
C LEU A 357 -16.44 17.25 -9.83
N PRO A 358 -16.22 18.10 -10.86
CA PRO A 358 -17.33 18.61 -11.68
C PRO A 358 -18.15 17.51 -12.36
N ALA A 359 -17.48 16.48 -12.90
CA ALA A 359 -18.18 15.36 -13.52
C ALA A 359 -19.06 14.60 -12.52
N ASN A 360 -18.53 14.29 -11.33
CA ASN A 360 -19.31 13.62 -10.28
C ASN A 360 -20.49 14.48 -9.81
N VAL A 361 -20.30 15.79 -9.66
CA VAL A 361 -21.39 16.71 -9.29
C VAL A 361 -22.45 16.74 -10.39
N ALA A 362 -22.07 16.82 -11.66
CA ALA A 362 -23.00 16.81 -12.78
C ALA A 362 -23.81 15.51 -12.84
N VAL A 363 -23.15 14.36 -12.70
CA VAL A 363 -23.81 13.04 -12.69
C VAL A 363 -24.77 12.90 -11.51
N VAL A 364 -24.38 13.36 -10.31
CA VAL A 364 -25.26 13.34 -9.14
C VAL A 364 -26.44 14.29 -9.32
N ALA A 365 -26.21 15.51 -9.81
CA ALA A 365 -27.27 16.49 -10.05
C ALA A 365 -28.29 15.94 -11.07
N ASP A 366 -27.81 15.35 -12.17
CA ASP A 366 -28.65 14.74 -13.20
C ASP A 366 -29.43 13.52 -12.67
N ALA A 367 -28.80 12.68 -11.84
CA ALA A 367 -29.51 11.57 -11.21
C ALA A 367 -30.61 12.05 -10.23
N VAL A 368 -30.37 13.14 -9.50
CA VAL A 368 -31.38 13.70 -8.58
C VAL A 368 -32.57 14.30 -9.33
N THR A 369 -32.35 15.00 -10.45
CA THR A 369 -33.45 15.59 -11.23
C THR A 369 -34.32 14.54 -11.92
N HIS A 370 -33.73 13.39 -12.27
CA HIS A 370 -34.43 12.28 -12.91
C HIS A 370 -35.12 11.30 -11.95
N LEU A 371 -35.09 11.58 -10.65
CA LEU A 371 -35.89 10.86 -9.65
C LEU A 371 -37.27 11.51 -9.48
N GLY A 372 -38.32 10.70 -9.61
CA GLY A 372 -39.67 11.08 -9.25
C GLY A 372 -40.77 10.33 -10.02
N PRO A 373 -42.02 10.43 -9.55
CA PRO A 373 -43.17 9.76 -10.15
C PRO A 373 -43.44 10.16 -11.61
N GLN A 374 -42.90 11.30 -12.05
CA GLN A 374 -42.99 11.79 -13.42
C GLN A 374 -42.09 11.07 -14.43
N HIS A 375 -41.15 10.24 -13.96
CA HIS A 375 -40.23 9.48 -14.80
C HIS A 375 -40.61 8.00 -14.88
N SER A 376 -40.22 7.33 -15.97
CA SER A 376 -40.45 5.89 -16.10
C SER A 376 -39.74 5.11 -14.99
N PRO A 377 -40.25 3.93 -14.59
CA PRO A 377 -39.60 3.09 -13.59
C PRO A 377 -38.14 2.74 -13.94
N ALA A 378 -37.84 2.55 -15.22
CA ALA A 378 -36.48 2.29 -15.70
C ALA A 378 -35.54 3.48 -15.44
N ARG A 379 -35.99 4.71 -15.72
CA ARG A 379 -35.19 5.92 -15.50
C ARG A 379 -35.00 6.21 -14.00
N ASN A 380 -36.05 5.99 -13.20
CA ASN A 380 -35.94 6.07 -11.73
C ASN A 380 -34.95 5.04 -11.17
N GLY A 381 -34.98 3.81 -11.69
CA GLY A 381 -34.03 2.76 -11.32
C GLY A 381 -32.59 3.13 -11.68
N ASP A 382 -32.37 3.70 -12.87
CA ASP A 382 -31.06 4.15 -13.34
C ASP A 382 -30.46 5.20 -12.40
N SER A 383 -31.22 6.25 -12.10
CA SER A 383 -30.80 7.31 -11.18
C SER A 383 -30.54 6.81 -9.76
N ALA A 384 -31.38 5.89 -9.27
CA ALA A 384 -31.19 5.29 -7.94
C ALA A 384 -29.88 4.48 -7.85
N VAL A 385 -29.54 3.71 -8.89
CA VAL A 385 -28.28 2.95 -8.96
C VAL A 385 -27.07 3.88 -8.96
N VAL A 386 -27.10 4.96 -9.75
CA VAL A 386 -26.02 5.95 -9.80
C VAL A 386 -25.77 6.57 -8.43
N LEU A 387 -26.83 7.03 -7.75
CA LEU A 387 -26.73 7.63 -6.42
C LEU A 387 -26.27 6.62 -5.36
N LEU A 388 -26.74 5.38 -5.43
CA LEU A 388 -26.31 4.32 -4.53
C LEU A 388 -24.81 4.06 -4.67
N LEU A 389 -24.30 3.91 -5.90
CA LEU A 389 -22.89 3.60 -6.16
C LEU A 389 -21.96 4.76 -5.75
N LEU A 390 -22.26 5.99 -6.18
CA LEU A 390 -21.46 7.17 -5.83
C LEU A 390 -21.56 7.51 -4.35
N GLY A 391 -22.76 7.42 -3.77
CA GLY A 391 -23.00 7.65 -2.35
C GLY A 391 -22.26 6.65 -1.47
N THR A 392 -22.37 5.35 -1.78
CA THR A 392 -21.68 4.28 -1.04
C THR A 392 -20.17 4.47 -1.11
N THR A 393 -19.61 4.74 -2.29
CA THR A 393 -18.17 4.98 -2.47
C THR A 393 -17.69 6.19 -1.64
N SER A 394 -18.46 7.27 -1.64
CA SER A 394 -18.14 8.49 -0.87
C SER A 394 -18.18 8.25 0.65
N VAL A 395 -19.19 7.51 1.12
CA VAL A 395 -19.32 7.12 2.55
C VAL A 395 -18.16 6.22 2.97
N LEU A 396 -17.83 5.19 2.17
CA LEU A 396 -16.69 4.31 2.44
C LEU A 396 -15.37 5.08 2.48
N TRP A 397 -15.18 6.04 1.57
CA TRP A 397 -14.02 6.92 1.59
C TRP A 397 -13.93 7.75 2.87
N LEU A 398 -15.04 8.36 3.31
CA LEU A 398 -15.10 9.13 4.56
C LEU A 398 -14.77 8.26 5.79
N ILE A 399 -15.32 7.06 5.85
CA ILE A 399 -15.04 6.09 6.92
C ILE A 399 -13.56 5.70 6.93
N ALA A 400 -13.01 5.32 5.78
CA ALA A 400 -11.60 4.96 5.64
C ALA A 400 -10.68 6.12 6.06
N ARG A 401 -10.99 7.35 5.63
CA ARG A 401 -10.23 8.56 5.98
C ARG A 401 -10.28 8.86 7.47
N ARG A 402 -11.46 8.75 8.10
CA ARG A 402 -11.65 8.95 9.54
C ARG A 402 -10.85 7.93 10.34
N ASN A 403 -10.87 6.66 9.94
CA ASN A 403 -10.14 5.59 10.60
C ASN A 403 -8.62 5.79 10.48
N ALA A 404 -8.12 6.20 9.30
CA ALA A 404 -6.72 6.52 9.11
C ALA A 404 -6.25 7.69 9.99
N ARG A 405 -7.07 8.75 10.13
CA ARG A 405 -6.77 9.89 11.01
C ARG A 405 -6.76 9.49 12.49
N ARG A 406 -7.68 8.62 12.93
CA ARG A 406 -7.72 8.11 14.30
C ARG A 406 -6.46 7.33 14.66
N LYS A 407 -6.01 6.43 13.78
CA LYS A 407 -4.75 5.67 13.97
C LYS A 407 -3.54 6.59 14.12
N ARG A 408 -3.39 7.60 13.25
CA ARG A 408 -2.28 8.57 13.35
C ARG A 408 -2.27 9.39 14.64
N ARG A 409 -3.45 9.66 15.22
CA ARG A 409 -3.53 10.40 16.50
C ARG A 409 -3.21 9.51 17.70
N ALA A 410 -3.49 8.21 17.59
CA ALA A 410 -3.16 7.24 18.62
C ALA A 410 -1.67 6.89 18.67
N SER A 411 -0.94 7.03 17.56
CA SER A 411 0.51 6.79 17.49
C SER A 411 1.37 8.03 17.84
N VAL A 412 0.76 9.17 18.13
CA VAL A 412 1.43 10.44 18.49
C VAL A 412 1.14 10.81 19.97
N ARG A 413 0.32 10.00 20.64
CA ARG A 413 0.11 10.02 22.09
C ARG A 413 0.76 8.79 22.66
#